data_AF-A0A9P1MSP0-F1
#
_entry.id   AF-A0A9P1MSP0-F1
#
_cell.length_a   1.000
_cell.length_b   1.000
_cell.length_c   1.000
_cell.angle_alpha   90.00
_cell.angle_beta   90.00
_cell.angle_gamma   90.00
#
_symmetry.space_group_name_H-M   'P 1'
#
loop_
_entity.id
_entity.type
_entity.pdbx_description
1 polymer ?
#
loop_
_entity_poly.entity_id
_entity_poly.type
_entity_poly.pdbx_seq_one_letter_code
_entity_poly.pdbx_strand_id
1 'polypeptide(L)' 'MNFVLQAHLHLAGARFRPHPTKPETTLTDVIMLADLKGMLPKFLVNQVIGKVMIMDTVTNRKHFNDLNNAKKLRN' A
#
# COMPACT_ATOMS: atom_id res chain seq x y z
N MET A 1 16.21 -13.11 19.85
CA MET A 1 15.45 -14.22 19.25
C MET A 1 14.42 -13.60 18.32
N ASN A 2 14.56 -13.79 17.00
CA ASN A 2 13.61 -13.23 16.02
C ASN A 2 12.58 -14.30 15.69
N PHE A 3 11.32 -14.04 16.03
CA PHE A 3 10.21 -14.89 15.62
C PHE A 3 9.56 -14.30 14.39
N VAL A 4 9.41 -15.11 13.33
CA VAL A 4 8.62 -14.76 12.16
C VAL A 4 7.20 -15.26 12.41
N LEU A 5 6.24 -14.34 12.49
CA LEU A 5 4.82 -14.64 12.62
C LEU A 5 4.18 -14.66 11.23
N GLN A 6 3.39 -15.70 10.94
CA GLN A 6 2.66 -15.80 9.70
C GLN A 6 1.35 -15.00 9.80
N ALA A 7 1.37 -13.77 9.27
CA ALA A 7 0.16 -12.98 9.06
C ALA A 7 -0.75 -13.63 7.99
N HIS A 8 -2.05 -13.37 8.07
CA HIS A 8 -3.05 -13.86 7.14
C HIS A 8 -3.78 -12.71 6.46
N LEU A 9 -3.72 -12.66 5.14
CA LEU A 9 -4.41 -11.66 4.33
C LEU A 9 -5.74 -12.26 3.85
N HIS A 10 -6.85 -11.83 4.45
CA HIS A 10 -8.17 -12.35 4.10
C HIS A 10 -8.72 -11.75 2.81
N LEU A 11 -8.48 -10.46 2.60
CA LEU A 11 -8.89 -9.74 1.41
C LEU A 11 -7.91 -8.61 1.13
N ALA A 12 -7.55 -8.44 -0.13
CA ALA A 12 -6.94 -7.23 -0.62
C ALA A 12 -7.44 -6.91 -2.03
N GLY A 13 -7.60 -5.63 -2.32
CA GLY A 13 -7.94 -5.16 -3.65
C GLY A 13 -7.47 -3.73 -3.84
N ALA A 14 -7.05 -3.42 -5.07
CA ALA A 14 -6.72 -2.07 -5.49
C ALA A 14 -7.54 -1.70 -6.72
N ARG A 15 -8.13 -0.51 -6.72
CA ARG A 15 -8.85 0.05 -7.87
C ARG A 15 -8.14 1.30 -8.34
N PHE A 16 -7.70 1.30 -9.60
CA PHE A 16 -7.07 2.44 -10.24
C PHE A 16 -8.06 3.15 -11.16
N ARG A 17 -8.13 4.48 -11.09
CA ARG A 17 -9.00 5.31 -11.91
C ARG A 17 -8.35 6.64 -12.28
N PRO A 18 -8.69 7.25 -13.43
CA PRO A 18 -8.24 8.61 -13.74
C PRO A 18 -8.76 9.62 -12.71
N HIS A 19 -7.95 10.64 -12.40
CA HIS A 19 -8.40 11.77 -11.60
C HIS A 19 -9.37 12.64 -12.41
N PRO A 20 -10.53 13.06 -11.85
CA PRO A 20 -11.60 13.70 -12.62
C PRO A 20 -11.20 15.01 -13.30
N THR A 21 -10.22 15.73 -12.73
CA THR A 21 -9.73 17.03 -13.23
C THR A 21 -8.24 17.09 -13.55
N LYS A 22 -7.48 16.00 -13.34
CA LYS A 22 -6.01 15.99 -13.50
C LYS A 22 -5.61 14.83 -14.41
N PRO A 23 -5.44 15.05 -15.72
CA PRO A 23 -5.28 13.96 -16.69
C PRO A 23 -4.04 13.10 -16.42
N GLU A 24 -2.97 13.69 -15.88
CA GLU A 24 -1.72 13.01 -15.54
C GLU A 24 -1.73 12.38 -14.13
N THR A 25 -2.90 12.22 -13.51
CA THR A 25 -3.02 11.68 -12.15
C THR A 25 -3.97 10.50 -12.11
N THR A 26 -3.52 9.42 -11.45
CA THR A 26 -4.33 8.24 -11.14
C THR A 26 -4.71 8.27 -9.67
N LEU A 27 -6.00 8.05 -9.40
CA LEU A 27 -6.52 7.75 -8.07
C LEU A 27 -6.44 6.24 -7.84
N THR A 28 -6.01 5.86 -6.64
CA THR A 28 -5.92 4.46 -6.23
C THR A 28 -6.68 4.28 -4.93
N ASP A 29 -7.72 3.45 -4.96
CA ASP A 29 -8.45 3.02 -3.77
C ASP A 29 -7.92 1.63 -3.36
N VAL A 30 -7.46 1.47 -2.12
CA VAL A 30 -6.96 0.18 -1.62
C VAL A 30 -7.79 -0.27 -0.43
N ILE A 31 -8.27 -1.51 -0.49
CA ILE A 31 -8.97 -2.17 0.62
C ILE A 31 -8.12 -3.35 1.05
N MET A 32 -7.90 -3.48 2.36
CA MET A 32 -7.14 -4.58 2.95
C MET A 32 -7.79 -5.05 4.24
N LEU A 33 -7.99 -6.36 4.35
CA LEU A 33 -8.38 -7.05 5.57
C LEU A 33 -7.29 -8.07 5.90
N ALA A 34 -6.49 -7.76 6.92
CA ALA A 34 -5.38 -8.59 7.36
C ALA A 34 -5.51 -8.92 8.86
N ASP A 35 -5.17 -10.16 9.19
CA ASP A 35 -4.93 -10.63 10.55
C ASP A 35 -3.41 -10.80 10.72
N LEU A 36 -2.80 -9.93 11.52
CA LEU A 36 -1.34 -9.98 11.73
C LEU A 36 -0.89 -11.16 12.60
N LYS A 37 -1.84 -11.86 13.24
CA LYS A 37 -1.64 -12.96 14.20
C LYS A 37 -0.67 -12.65 15.35
N GLY A 38 -0.82 -13.40 16.44
CA GLY A 38 0.00 -13.28 17.66
C GLY A 38 -0.68 -12.52 18.80
N MET A 39 -0.01 -12.46 19.96
CA MET A 39 -0.48 -11.78 21.18
C MET A 39 -0.42 -10.24 21.08
N LEU A 40 -0.59 -9.65 19.89
CA LEU A 40 -0.59 -8.20 19.74
C LEU A 40 -1.97 -7.66 20.16
N PRO A 41 -2.04 -6.79 21.17
CA PRO A 41 -3.31 -6.21 21.57
C PRO A 41 -3.94 -5.45 20.40
N LYS A 42 -5.26 -5.62 20.23
CA LYS A 42 -6.04 -4.99 19.15
C LYS A 42 -5.79 -3.48 19.00
N PHE A 43 -5.57 -2.78 20.11
CA PHE A 43 -5.28 -1.33 20.10
C PHE A 43 -3.96 -1.00 19.37
N LEU A 44 -2.94 -1.85 19.50
CA LEU A 44 -1.64 -1.65 18.87
C LEU A 44 -1.72 -1.93 17.37
N VAL A 45 -2.43 -3.00 16.98
CA VAL A 45 -2.69 -3.31 15.56
C VAL A 45 -3.42 -2.16 14.87
N ASN A 46 -4.46 -1.60 15.51
CA ASN A 46 -5.21 -0.48 14.97
C ASN A 46 -4.38 0.80 14.81
N GLN A 47 -3.38 1.03 15.65
CA GLN A 47 -2.46 2.18 15.53
C GLN A 47 -1.42 1.99 14.42
N VAL A 48 -1.00 0.76 14.17
CA VAL A 48 0.07 0.44 13.22
C VAL A 48 -0.46 0.25 11.80
N ILE A 49 -1.66 -0.34 11.63
CA ILE A 49 -2.19 -0.68 10.31
C ILE A 49 -2.34 0.55 9.40
N GLY A 50 -2.77 1.69 9.94
CA GLY A 50 -2.85 2.95 9.19
C GLY A 50 -1.49 3.43 8.69
N LYS A 51 -0.44 3.29 9.50
CA LYS A 51 0.94 3.63 9.10
C LYS A 51 1.44 2.70 8.00
N VAL A 52 1.13 1.41 8.07
CA VAL A 52 1.47 0.42 7.04
C VAL A 52 0.85 0.79 5.69
N MET A 53 -0.44 1.15 5.68
CA MET A 53 -1.12 1.58 4.45
C MET A 53 -0.51 2.86 3.84
N ILE A 54 -0.07 3.80 4.69
CA ILE A 54 0.62 5.01 4.21
C ILE A 54 1.99 4.65 3.63
N MET A 55 2.76 3.78 4.27
CA MET A 55 4.06 3.32 3.75
C MET A 55 3.91 2.65 2.39
N ASP A 56 2.88 1.82 2.22
CA ASP A 56 2.57 1.21 0.93
C ASP A 56 2.27 2.27 -0.14
N THR A 57 1.46 3.28 0.21
CA THR A 57 1.16 4.42 -0.69
C THR A 57 2.43 5.17 -1.12
N VAL A 58 3.31 5.48 -0.17
CA VAL A 58 4.58 6.18 -0.44
C VAL A 58 5.48 5.34 -1.34
N THR A 59 5.59 4.04 -1.07
CA THR A 59 6.40 3.09 -1.84
C THR A 59 5.88 2.97 -3.27
N ASN A 60 4.57 2.81 -3.45
CA ASN A 60 3.93 2.75 -4.77
C ASN A 60 4.14 4.05 -5.55
N ARG A 61 3.98 5.22 -4.90
CA ARG A 61 4.24 6.51 -5.56
C ARG A 61 5.69 6.64 -6.04
N LYS A 62 6.65 6.24 -5.21
CA LYS A 62 8.07 6.23 -5.61
C LYS A 62 8.29 5.32 -6.82
N HIS A 63 7.77 4.09 -6.75
CA HIS A 63 7.91 3.11 -7.82
C HIS A 63 7.32 3.61 -9.16
N PHE A 64 6.13 4.20 -9.15
CA PHE A 64 5.53 4.74 -10.37
C PHE A 64 6.30 5.94 -10.93
N ASN A 65 6.87 6.79 -10.08
CA ASN A 65 7.74 7.87 -10.52
C ASN A 65 9.01 7.33 -11.19
N ASP A 66 9.63 6.30 -10.61
CA ASP A 66 10.81 5.66 -11.17
C ASP A 66 10.52 5.05 -12.55
N LEU A 67 9.38 4.37 -12.70
CA LEU A 67 8.92 3.85 -14.00
C LEU A 67 8.68 4.95 -15.03
N ASN A 68 8.06 6.07 -14.63
CA ASN A 68 7.82 7.21 -15.53
C ASN A 68 9.14 7.85 -15.98
N ASN A 69 10.10 8.00 -15.07
CA ASN A 69 11.43 8.52 -15.38
C ASN A 69 12.19 7.59 -16.33
N ALA A 70 12.13 6.27 -16.09
CA ALA A 70 12.73 5.28 -16.98
C ALA A 70 12.11 5.30 -18.39
N LYS A 71 10.79 5.54 -18.49
CA LYS A 71 10.11 5.71 -19.78
C LYS A 71 10.61 6.95 -20.52
N LYS A 72 10.79 8.08 -19.83
CA LYS A 72 11.28 9.33 -20.44
C LYS A 72 12.71 9.20 -21.00
N LEU A 73 13.56 8.38 -20.38
CA LEU A 73 14.93 8.16 -20.86
C LEU A 73 15.02 7.25 -22.09
N ARG A 74 13.93 6.56 -22.46
CA ARG A 74 13.87 5.64 -23.61
C ARG A 74 13.27 6.27 -24.87
N ASN A 75 12.74 7.48 -24.77
CA ASN A 75 12.14 8.25 -25.85
C ASN A 75 12.98 9.49 -26.13
#